data_AF-A0A962B939-F1
#
_entry.id   AF-A0A962B939-F1
#
_cell.length_a   1.000
_cell.length_b   1.000
_cell.length_c   1.000
_cell.angle_alpha   90.00
_cell.angle_beta   90.00
_cell.angle_gamma   90.00
#
_symmetry.space_group_name_H-M   'P 1'
#
loop_
_entity.id
_entity.type
_entity.pdbx_description
1 polymer ?
#
loop_
_entity_poly.entity_id
_entity_poly.type
_entity_poly.pdbx_seq_one_letter_code
_entity_poly.pdbx_strand_id
1 'polypeptide(L)'
;MNLRAALRHSLHQAAGIRELRAERQIDERPWGFLTMQTSVSAEEAQGQAFLRWSFRSFKGSARTGSTTKTFAWPVADADHPIEWSRLMERIVAAASPAAPRHDPRSALGRLFDRVCGMDQINHLPCLAEHRHSDRRTWLECTLYRTRDGIEVTLTHRVEGRSALWARMPMGTIEAMQRWAAGSRDAGAFTAS
;
A
#
# COMPACT_ATOMS: atom_id res chain seq x y z
N MET A 1 -5.36 -4.46 28.62
CA MET A 1 -4.50 -4.98 27.54
C MET A 1 -5.39 -5.46 26.39
N ASN A 2 -5.19 -4.99 25.16
CA ASN A 2 -6.07 -5.31 24.02
C ASN A 2 -5.79 -6.75 23.53
N LEU A 3 -6.78 -7.65 23.63
CA LEU A 3 -6.66 -9.07 23.28
C LEU A 3 -6.11 -9.30 21.86
N ARG A 4 -6.45 -8.41 20.91
CA ARG A 4 -5.96 -8.48 19.52
C ARG A 4 -4.48 -8.16 19.40
N ALA A 5 -3.97 -7.24 20.22
CA ALA A 5 -2.54 -6.90 20.24
C ALA A 5 -1.72 -8.07 20.82
N ALA A 6 -2.20 -8.68 21.90
CA ALA A 6 -1.55 -9.84 22.52
C ALA A 6 -1.53 -11.07 21.59
N LEU A 7 -2.65 -11.35 20.90
CA LEU A 7 -2.72 -12.45 19.93
C LEU A 7 -1.79 -12.22 18.73
N ARG A 8 -1.77 -10.99 18.19
CA ARG A 8 -0.85 -10.63 17.10
C ARG A 8 0.60 -10.81 17.52
N HIS A 9 0.96 -10.34 18.70
CA HIS A 9 2.33 -10.47 19.23
C HIS A 9 2.75 -11.94 19.37
N SER A 10 1.87 -12.79 19.89
CA SER A 10 2.13 -14.24 20.01
C SER A 10 2.30 -14.92 18.64
N LEU A 11 1.48 -14.58 17.65
CA LEU A 11 1.59 -15.12 16.29
C LEU A 11 2.87 -14.65 15.57
N HIS A 12 3.26 -13.39 15.77
CA HIS A 12 4.49 -12.85 15.20
C HIS A 12 5.72 -13.56 15.76
N GLN A 13 5.78 -13.74 17.09
CA GLN A 13 6.88 -14.48 17.72
C GLN A 13 6.96 -15.94 17.23
N ALA A 14 5.81 -16.63 17.12
CA ALA A 14 5.76 -17.99 16.60
C ALA A 14 6.22 -18.10 15.13
N ALA A 15 6.04 -17.04 14.35
CA ALA A 15 6.49 -16.95 12.96
C ALA A 15 7.93 -16.43 12.79
N GLY A 16 8.65 -16.15 13.89
CA GLY A 16 9.99 -15.55 13.85
C GLY A 16 10.01 -14.10 13.35
N ILE A 17 8.89 -13.39 13.49
CA ILE A 17 8.73 -11.99 13.11
C ILE A 17 8.96 -11.11 14.35
N ARG A 18 9.95 -10.22 14.28
CA ARG A 18 10.29 -9.24 15.30
C ARG A 18 9.70 -7.88 14.94
N GLU A 19 8.99 -7.23 15.86
CA GLU A 19 8.52 -5.86 15.65
C GLU A 19 9.68 -4.88 15.79
N LEU A 20 9.93 -4.06 14.76
CA LEU A 20 10.96 -3.01 14.78
C LEU A 20 10.36 -1.67 15.18
N ARG A 21 9.17 -1.35 14.67
CA ARG A 21 8.44 -0.11 14.96
C ARG A 21 6.95 -0.37 15.09
N ALA A 22 6.36 0.23 16.11
CA ALA A 22 4.92 0.22 16.33
C ALA A 22 4.16 0.82 15.14
N GLU A 23 2.90 0.41 14.99
CA GLU A 23 2.02 0.95 13.94
C GLU A 23 1.76 2.44 14.16
N ARG A 24 2.00 3.24 13.12
CA ARG A 24 1.79 4.68 13.08
C ARG A 24 0.84 5.03 11.94
N GLN A 25 -0.20 5.81 12.24
CA GLN A 25 -1.05 6.41 11.21
C GLN A 25 -0.28 7.51 10.47
N ILE A 26 -0.34 7.47 9.14
CA ILE A 26 0.34 8.45 8.28
C ILE A 26 -0.63 9.27 7.41
N ASP A 27 -1.87 8.78 7.26
CA ASP A 27 -2.88 9.42 6.42
C ASP A 27 -4.27 9.02 6.88
N GLU A 28 -5.21 9.96 6.79
CA GLU A 28 -6.64 9.71 6.95
C GLU A 28 -7.41 10.67 6.05
N ARG A 29 -8.33 10.15 5.26
CA ARG A 29 -9.06 10.96 4.30
C ARG A 29 -10.41 10.38 3.90
N PRO A 30 -11.34 11.24 3.44
CA PRO A 30 -12.54 10.79 2.75
C PRO A 30 -12.21 10.05 1.45
N TRP A 31 -12.99 9.01 1.16
CA TRP A 31 -12.94 8.22 -0.06
C TRP A 31 -14.36 7.76 -0.42
N GLY A 32 -15.04 8.56 -1.26
CA GLY A 32 -16.48 8.42 -1.51
C GLY A 32 -17.27 8.54 -0.20
N PHE A 33 -18.08 7.52 0.12
CA PHE A 33 -18.87 7.45 1.36
C PHE A 33 -18.11 6.82 2.55
N LEU A 34 -16.82 6.54 2.37
CA LEU A 34 -15.96 5.91 3.36
C LEU A 34 -14.88 6.89 3.82
N THR A 35 -14.30 6.63 4.98
CA THR A 35 -13.01 7.16 5.41
C THR A 35 -11.97 6.07 5.26
N MET A 36 -10.84 6.40 4.67
CA MET A 36 -9.66 5.53 4.62
C MET A 36 -8.61 6.05 5.59
N GLN A 37 -8.16 5.18 6.48
CA GLN A 37 -7.03 5.38 7.36
C GLN A 37 -5.88 4.49 6.91
N THR A 38 -4.71 5.09 6.70
CA THR A 38 -3.50 4.39 6.30
C THR A 38 -2.46 4.46 7.40
N SER A 39 -1.95 3.30 7.78
CA SER A 39 -0.94 3.15 8.80
C SER A 39 0.22 2.29 8.31
N VAL A 40 1.38 2.50 8.92
CA VAL A 40 2.61 1.75 8.63
C VAL A 40 3.23 1.26 9.93
N SER A 41 3.77 0.05 9.90
CA SER A 41 4.63 -0.52 10.95
C SER A 41 5.87 -1.13 10.30
N ALA A 42 6.93 -1.30 11.08
CA ALA A 42 8.12 -2.01 10.62
C ALA A 42 8.32 -3.30 11.39
N GLU A 43 8.65 -4.36 10.68
CA GLU A 43 8.90 -5.69 11.23
C GLU A 43 10.11 -6.32 10.55
N GLU A 44 10.75 -7.27 11.22
CA GLU A 44 11.88 -8.02 10.71
C GLU A 44 11.53 -9.49 10.71
N ALA A 45 11.79 -10.18 9.61
CA ALA A 45 11.65 -11.63 9.51
C ALA A 45 12.88 -12.17 8.81
N GLN A 46 13.54 -13.17 9.41
CA GLN A 46 14.72 -13.83 8.82
C GLN A 46 15.87 -12.85 8.46
N GLY A 47 16.06 -11.80 9.28
CA GLY A 47 17.08 -10.77 9.05
C GLY A 47 16.74 -9.76 7.95
N GLN A 48 15.55 -9.85 7.33
CA GLN A 48 15.05 -8.90 6.35
C GLN A 48 14.03 -7.97 7.02
N ALA A 49 14.23 -6.65 6.89
CA ALA A 49 13.26 -5.66 7.32
C ALA A 49 12.10 -5.55 6.32
N PHE A 50 10.89 -5.31 6.82
CA PHE A 50 9.67 -5.15 6.07
C PHE A 50 8.90 -3.94 6.57
N LEU A 51 8.32 -3.19 5.63
CA LEU A 51 7.24 -2.25 5.93
C LEU A 51 5.90 -2.93 5.75
N ARG A 52 5.09 -2.93 6.80
CA ARG A 52 3.73 -3.44 6.77
C ARG A 52 2.74 -2.29 6.72
N TRP A 53 2.03 -2.20 5.59
CA TRP A 53 1.04 -1.18 5.30
C TRP A 53 -0.36 -1.70 5.61
N SER A 54 -1.11 -0.94 6.40
CA SER A 54 -2.49 -1.23 6.79
C SER A 54 -3.41 -0.15 6.21
N PHE A 55 -4.39 -0.57 5.40
CA PHE A 55 -5.42 0.29 4.81
C PHE A 55 -6.75 -0.10 5.41
N ARG A 56 -7.26 0.73 6.32
CA ARG A 56 -8.55 0.53 6.97
C ARG A 56 -9.58 1.46 6.34
N SER A 57 -10.63 0.90 5.75
CA SER A 57 -11.78 1.65 5.27
C SER A 57 -12.99 1.43 6.18
N PHE A 58 -13.73 2.50 6.49
CA PHE A 58 -14.91 2.44 7.35
C PHE A 58 -15.90 3.56 7.04
N LYS A 59 -17.15 3.42 7.49
CA LYS A 59 -18.18 4.47 7.43
C LYS A 59 -18.39 5.08 8.82
N GLY A 60 -18.52 6.40 8.91
CA GLY A 60 -18.82 7.10 10.17
C GLY A 60 -17.75 6.91 11.25
N SER A 61 -18.14 6.50 12.47
CA SER A 61 -17.27 6.44 13.66
C SER A 61 -16.38 5.19 13.77
N ALA A 62 -16.24 4.39 12.71
CA ALA A 62 -15.41 3.17 12.66
C ALA A 62 -15.79 2.04 13.64
N ARG A 63 -16.92 2.15 14.37
CA ARG A 63 -17.38 1.16 15.35
C ARG A 63 -18.09 -0.05 14.73
N THR A 64 -18.68 0.10 13.55
CA THR A 64 -19.36 -0.97 12.80
C THR A 64 -19.02 -0.90 11.32
N GLY A 65 -18.67 -2.04 10.70
CA GLY A 65 -18.38 -2.12 9.27
C GLY A 65 -17.06 -1.47 8.83
N SER A 66 -15.92 -1.98 9.33
CA SER A 66 -14.60 -1.60 8.81
C SER A 66 -13.92 -2.78 8.11
N THR A 67 -13.32 -2.53 6.94
CA THR A 67 -12.48 -3.49 6.24
C THR A 67 -11.02 -3.07 6.36
N THR A 68 -10.13 -3.99 6.72
CA THR A 68 -8.69 -3.74 6.73
C THR A 68 -8.00 -4.64 5.72
N LYS A 69 -7.21 -4.03 4.84
CA LYS A 69 -6.29 -4.72 3.94
C LYS A 69 -4.87 -4.44 4.45
N THR A 70 -4.05 -5.48 4.52
CA THR A 70 -2.65 -5.33 4.93
C THR A 70 -1.76 -6.08 3.96
N PHE A 71 -0.63 -5.48 3.61
CA PHE A 71 0.46 -6.21 2.96
C PHE A 71 1.80 -5.70 3.49
N ALA A 72 2.83 -6.53 3.38
CA ALA A 72 4.19 -6.22 3.77
C ALA A 72 5.10 -6.21 2.55
N TRP A 73 6.07 -5.30 2.51
CA TRP A 73 7.06 -5.22 1.45
C TRP A 73 8.47 -5.11 2.04
N PRO A 74 9.45 -5.89 1.55
CA PRO A 74 10.81 -5.84 2.07
C PRO A 74 11.46 -4.48 1.79
N VAL A 75 12.24 -4.00 2.75
CA VAL A 75 13.03 -2.78 2.66
C VAL A 75 14.46 -3.01 3.16
N ALA A 76 15.42 -2.31 2.58
CA ALA A 76 16.81 -2.35 3.02
C ALA A 76 16.98 -1.70 4.40
N ASP A 77 16.24 -0.62 4.66
CA ASP A 77 16.27 0.12 5.91
C ASP A 77 14.85 0.57 6.30
N ALA A 78 14.38 0.11 7.46
CA ALA A 78 13.07 0.48 8.00
C ALA A 78 13.02 1.93 8.53
N ASP A 79 14.18 2.48 8.89
CA ASP A 79 14.32 3.84 9.38
C ASP A 79 14.39 4.83 8.21
N HIS A 80 14.93 4.39 7.08
CA HIS A 80 15.03 5.16 5.84
C HIS A 80 14.61 4.37 4.58
N PRO A 81 13.30 4.10 4.38
CA PRO A 81 12.81 3.28 3.29
C PRO A 81 12.75 4.05 1.96
N ILE A 82 13.89 4.47 1.44
CA ILE A 82 14.00 5.32 0.24
C ILE A 82 13.42 4.65 -1.01
N GLU A 83 13.56 3.34 -1.13
CA GLU A 83 12.95 2.53 -2.18
C GLU A 83 11.44 2.70 -2.17
N TRP A 84 10.81 2.76 -1.01
CA TRP A 84 9.37 2.95 -0.93
C TRP A 84 8.94 4.32 -1.47
N SER A 85 9.71 5.36 -1.15
CA SER A 85 9.50 6.70 -1.70
C SER A 85 9.57 6.68 -3.23
N ARG A 86 10.61 6.04 -3.80
CA ARG A 86 10.78 5.90 -5.26
C ARG A 86 9.66 5.10 -5.91
N LEU A 87 9.15 4.06 -5.26
CA LEU A 87 8.00 3.30 -5.76
C LEU A 87 6.74 4.16 -5.83
N MET A 88 6.45 4.93 -4.78
CA MET A 88 5.30 5.83 -4.78
C MET A 88 5.46 6.97 -5.79
N GLU A 89 6.66 7.53 -5.92
CA GLU A 89 6.98 8.54 -6.94
C GLU A 89 6.71 8.03 -8.36
N ARG A 90 7.09 6.78 -8.67
CA ARG A 90 6.78 6.15 -9.97
C ARG A 90 5.28 6.03 -10.23
N ILE A 91 4.47 5.76 -9.21
CA ILE A 91 3.01 5.73 -9.33
C ILE A 91 2.47 7.13 -9.63
N VAL A 92 2.93 8.15 -8.89
CA VAL A 92 2.53 9.55 -9.10
C VAL A 92 2.90 10.00 -10.51
N ALA A 93 4.12 9.71 -10.96
CA ALA A 93 4.57 10.03 -12.31
C ALA A 93 3.73 9.32 -13.39
N ALA A 94 3.35 8.07 -13.17
CA ALA A 94 2.51 7.29 -14.09
C ALA A 94 1.08 7.81 -14.23
N ALA A 95 0.63 8.69 -13.33
CA ALA A 95 -0.66 9.37 -13.40
C ALA A 95 -0.62 10.64 -14.28
N SER A 96 0.56 11.09 -14.68
CA SER A 96 0.72 12.25 -15.57
C SER A 96 0.06 12.01 -16.93
N PRO A 97 -0.60 13.02 -17.54
CA PRO A 97 -1.15 12.91 -18.90
C PRO A 97 -0.12 12.53 -19.97
N ALA A 98 1.15 12.89 -19.74
CA ALA A 98 2.28 12.63 -20.64
C ALA A 98 2.98 11.28 -20.38
N ALA A 99 2.57 10.53 -19.36
CA ALA A 99 3.20 9.24 -19.04
C ALA A 99 2.94 8.20 -20.15
N PRO A 100 3.92 7.34 -20.48
CA PRO A 100 3.69 6.17 -21.32
C PRO A 100 2.56 5.33 -20.75
N ARG A 101 1.54 5.06 -21.56
CA ARG A 101 0.35 4.31 -21.14
C ARG A 101 0.49 2.85 -21.51
N HIS A 102 0.27 2.00 -20.52
CA HIS A 102 0.07 0.58 -20.73
C HIS A 102 -1.36 0.24 -20.29
N ASP A 103 -2.15 -0.30 -21.21
CA ASP A 103 -3.51 -0.75 -20.96
C ASP A 103 -3.68 -2.20 -21.44
N PRO A 104 -3.65 -3.18 -20.55
CA PRO A 104 -3.75 -4.60 -20.93
C PRO A 104 -5.17 -5.01 -21.33
N ARG A 105 -6.16 -4.12 -21.24
CA ARG A 105 -7.57 -4.47 -21.47
C ARG A 105 -7.89 -4.60 -22.96
N SER A 106 -8.83 -5.50 -23.26
CA SER A 106 -9.44 -5.60 -24.59
C SER A 106 -10.41 -4.43 -24.86
N ALA A 107 -10.85 -4.28 -26.11
CA ALA A 107 -11.82 -3.24 -26.50
C ALA A 107 -13.14 -3.33 -25.71
N LEU A 108 -13.59 -4.54 -25.38
CA LEU A 108 -14.78 -4.77 -24.56
C LEU A 108 -14.59 -4.29 -23.12
N GLY A 109 -13.42 -4.54 -22.53
CA GLY A 109 -13.09 -4.04 -21.19
C GLY A 109 -13.11 -2.52 -21.14
N ARG A 110 -12.53 -1.87 -22.15
CA ARG A 110 -12.55 -0.39 -22.27
C ARG A 110 -13.97 0.17 -22.39
N LEU A 111 -14.87 -0.53 -23.09
CA LEU A 111 -16.27 -0.11 -23.23
C LEU A 111 -17.01 -0.23 -21.90
N PHE A 112 -16.84 -1.35 -21.18
CA PHE A 112 -17.46 -1.57 -19.88
C PHE A 112 -17.05 -0.49 -18.87
N ASP A 113 -15.75 -0.17 -18.80
CA ASP A 113 -15.24 0.85 -17.90
C ASP A 113 -15.83 2.23 -18.21
N ARG A 114 -15.97 2.59 -19.50
CA ARG A 114 -16.65 3.81 -19.92
C ARG A 114 -18.12 3.86 -19.46
N VAL A 115 -18.84 2.74 -19.54
CA VAL A 115 -20.23 2.64 -19.06
C VAL A 115 -20.29 2.77 -17.53
N CYS A 116 -19.33 2.20 -16.81
CA CYS A 116 -19.25 2.27 -15.35
C CYS A 116 -18.64 3.58 -14.81
N GLY A 117 -18.24 4.51 -15.69
CA GLY A 117 -17.63 5.78 -15.30
C GLY A 117 -16.23 5.63 -14.69
N MET A 118 -15.52 4.56 -15.05
CA MET A 118 -14.12 4.33 -14.70
C MET A 118 -13.27 4.48 -15.95
N ASP A 119 -12.19 5.26 -15.89
CA ASP A 119 -11.25 5.38 -17.01
C ASP A 119 -9.85 5.01 -16.52
N GLN A 120 -9.35 3.82 -16.89
CA GLN A 120 -7.99 3.45 -16.50
C GLN A 120 -6.99 4.34 -17.23
N ILE A 121 -6.21 5.06 -16.43
CA ILE A 121 -5.19 6.00 -16.88
C ILE A 121 -3.94 5.22 -17.31
N ASN A 122 -3.53 4.24 -16.50
CA ASN A 122 -2.31 3.48 -16.71
C ASN A 122 -2.31 2.17 -15.92
N HIS A 123 -1.45 1.25 -16.31
CA HIS A 123 -1.15 0.02 -15.58
C HIS A 123 0.36 -0.22 -15.56
N LEU A 124 0.92 -0.36 -14.38
CA LEU A 124 2.32 -0.71 -14.15
C LEU A 124 2.38 -2.20 -13.77
N PRO A 125 2.65 -3.11 -14.73
CA PRO A 125 2.60 -4.56 -14.50
C PRO A 125 3.69 -5.07 -13.56
N CYS A 126 4.74 -4.29 -13.33
CA CYS A 126 5.78 -4.59 -12.36
C CYS A 126 6.36 -3.28 -11.80
N LEU A 127 5.81 -2.84 -10.68
CA LEU A 127 6.29 -1.70 -9.92
C LEU A 127 7.56 -2.07 -9.13
N ALA A 128 7.52 -3.19 -8.44
CA ALA A 128 8.67 -3.75 -7.72
C ALA A 128 8.59 -5.27 -7.74
N GLU A 129 9.75 -5.92 -7.65
CA GLU A 129 9.86 -7.37 -7.63
C GLU A 129 10.90 -7.79 -6.59
N HIS A 130 10.61 -8.89 -5.90
CA HIS A 130 11.51 -9.54 -4.98
C HIS A 130 11.28 -11.06 -5.05
N ARG A 131 12.33 -11.85 -4.74
CA ARG A 131 12.24 -13.29 -4.61
C ARG A 131 12.43 -13.68 -3.15
N HIS A 132 11.43 -14.33 -2.58
CA HIS A 132 11.46 -14.84 -1.20
C HIS A 132 11.05 -16.31 -1.19
N SER A 133 11.89 -17.18 -0.61
CA SER A 133 11.65 -18.63 -0.52
C SER A 133 11.28 -19.28 -1.88
N ASP A 134 12.11 -19.05 -2.90
CA ASP A 134 11.96 -19.53 -4.29
C ASP A 134 10.71 -19.07 -5.03
N ARG A 135 9.88 -18.21 -4.44
CA ARG A 135 8.69 -17.67 -5.10
C ARG A 135 8.94 -16.24 -5.54
N ARG A 136 8.50 -15.93 -6.75
CA ARG A 136 8.44 -14.55 -7.23
C ARG A 136 7.32 -13.80 -6.52
N THR A 137 7.65 -12.61 -6.02
CA THR A 137 6.72 -11.69 -5.38
C THR A 137 6.85 -10.33 -6.06
N TRP A 138 5.74 -9.73 -6.50
CA TRP A 138 5.79 -8.44 -7.18
C TRP A 138 4.60 -7.55 -6.84
N LEU A 139 4.84 -6.24 -6.94
CA LEU A 139 3.82 -5.21 -6.86
C LEU A 139 3.40 -4.80 -8.26
N GLU A 140 2.10 -4.75 -8.49
CA GLU A 140 1.49 -4.14 -9.66
C GLU A 140 0.70 -2.91 -9.21
N CYS A 141 0.54 -1.96 -10.12
CA CYS A 141 -0.28 -0.78 -9.87
C CYS A 141 -1.20 -0.53 -11.06
N THR A 142 -2.49 -0.28 -10.78
CA THR A 142 -3.43 0.20 -11.80
C THR A 142 -4.02 1.53 -11.38
N LEU A 143 -3.98 2.50 -12.28
CA LEU A 143 -4.47 3.85 -12.07
C LEU A 143 -5.81 4.03 -12.78
N TYR A 144 -6.81 4.51 -12.05
CA TYR A 144 -8.14 4.81 -12.59
C TYR A 144 -8.48 6.27 -12.32
N ARG A 145 -9.13 6.91 -13.29
CA ARG A 145 -9.86 8.15 -13.10
C ARG A 145 -11.29 7.80 -12.75
N THR A 146 -11.75 8.33 -11.64
CA THR A 146 -13.13 8.24 -11.16
C THR A 146 -13.70 9.64 -11.02
N ARG A 147 -14.97 9.74 -10.57
CA ARG A 147 -15.61 11.03 -10.29
C ARG A 147 -14.95 11.79 -9.12
N ASP A 148 -14.35 11.05 -8.19
CA ASP A 148 -13.74 11.60 -6.97
C ASP A 148 -12.24 11.88 -7.12
N GLY A 149 -11.68 11.64 -8.32
CA GLY A 149 -10.27 11.89 -8.64
C GLY A 149 -9.55 10.66 -9.18
N ILE A 150 -8.25 10.56 -8.93
CA ILE A 150 -7.46 9.40 -9.34
C ILE A 150 -7.44 8.38 -8.21
N GLU A 151 -7.82 7.14 -8.53
CA GLU A 151 -7.69 5.98 -7.67
C GLU A 151 -6.52 5.10 -8.11
N VAL A 152 -5.88 4.48 -7.14
CA VAL A 152 -4.75 3.57 -7.31
C VAL A 152 -5.14 2.23 -6.72
N THR A 153 -5.03 1.17 -7.51
CA THR A 153 -5.09 -0.21 -7.03
C THR A 153 -3.68 -0.76 -6.98
N LEU A 154 -3.17 -0.94 -5.76
CA LEU A 154 -1.93 -1.68 -5.51
C LEU A 154 -2.25 -3.16 -5.36
N THR A 155 -1.61 -3.99 -6.17
CA THR A 155 -1.77 -5.45 -6.14
C THR A 155 -0.45 -6.10 -5.76
N HIS A 156 -0.43 -6.76 -4.61
CA HIS A 156 0.65 -7.61 -4.17
C HIS A 156 0.40 -9.04 -4.64
N ARG A 157 1.29 -9.53 -5.50
CA ARG A 157 1.23 -10.89 -6.06
C ARG A 157 2.36 -11.73 -5.53
N VAL A 158 2.03 -12.97 -5.21
CA VAL A 158 2.99 -14.02 -4.88
C VAL A 158 2.70 -15.18 -5.81
N GLU A 159 3.73 -15.71 -6.44
CA GLU A 159 3.62 -16.85 -7.34
C GLU A 159 2.91 -18.04 -6.68
N GLY A 160 1.91 -18.58 -7.39
CA GLY A 160 1.07 -19.66 -6.90
C GLY A 160 0.13 -19.30 -5.74
N ARG A 161 -0.14 -18.01 -5.50
CA ARG A 161 -1.11 -17.55 -4.47
C ARG A 161 -2.08 -16.51 -5.02
N SER A 162 -3.22 -16.40 -4.34
CA SER A 162 -4.20 -15.34 -4.61
C SER A 162 -3.59 -13.96 -4.38
N ALA A 163 -3.84 -13.04 -5.30
CA ALA A 163 -3.37 -11.67 -5.18
C ALA A 163 -4.07 -10.95 -4.02
N LEU A 164 -3.29 -10.19 -3.26
CA LEU A 164 -3.81 -9.22 -2.30
C LEU A 164 -3.84 -7.87 -2.98
N TRP A 165 -4.97 -7.18 -2.92
CA TRP A 165 -5.10 -5.86 -3.53
C TRP A 165 -5.74 -4.87 -2.56
N ALA A 166 -5.26 -3.63 -2.63
CA ALA A 166 -5.79 -2.49 -1.92
C ALA A 166 -6.02 -1.36 -2.92
N ARG A 167 -7.22 -0.77 -2.88
CA ARG A 167 -7.57 0.40 -3.68
C ARG A 167 -7.59 1.60 -2.76
N MET A 168 -7.02 2.71 -3.20
CA MET A 168 -6.84 3.94 -2.42
C MET A 168 -6.83 5.16 -3.33
N PRO A 169 -7.20 6.35 -2.83
CA PRO A 169 -7.07 7.58 -3.61
C PRO A 169 -5.59 7.95 -3.80
N MET A 170 -5.27 8.64 -4.90
CA MET A 170 -3.90 9.06 -5.25
C MET A 170 -3.21 9.83 -4.12
N GLY A 171 -3.91 10.72 -3.42
CA GLY A 171 -3.24 11.47 -2.38
C GLY A 171 -2.80 10.60 -1.18
N THR A 172 -3.31 9.37 -0.99
CA THR A 172 -2.75 8.41 -0.03
C THR A 172 -1.38 7.92 -0.49
N ILE A 173 -1.20 7.66 -1.79
CA ILE A 173 0.11 7.33 -2.38
C ILE A 173 1.10 8.50 -2.17
N GLU A 174 0.65 9.74 -2.39
CA GLU A 174 1.49 10.91 -2.13
C GLU A 174 1.84 11.06 -0.65
N ALA A 175 0.92 10.74 0.27
CA ALA A 175 1.19 10.75 1.70
C ALA A 175 2.23 9.67 2.08
N MET A 176 2.12 8.47 1.50
CA MET A 176 3.11 7.40 1.67
C MET A 176 4.49 7.83 1.12
N GLN A 177 4.53 8.49 -0.04
CA GLN A 177 5.76 9.04 -0.62
C GLN A 177 6.41 10.06 0.31
N ARG A 178 5.64 11.05 0.80
CA ARG A 178 6.12 12.10 1.70
C ARG A 178 6.61 11.53 3.02
N TRP A 179 5.88 10.56 3.60
CA TRP A 179 6.31 9.87 4.81
C TRP A 179 7.65 9.15 4.61
N ALA A 180 7.79 8.40 3.50
CA ALA A 180 9.03 7.69 3.21
C ALA A 180 10.20 8.65 2.92
N ALA A 181 9.95 9.77 2.22
CA ALA A 181 10.98 10.78 1.94
C ALA A 181 11.42 11.54 3.20
N GLY A 182 10.46 11.92 4.06
CA GLY A 182 10.71 12.68 5.30
C GLY A 182 11.22 11.82 6.46
N SER A 183 11.26 10.50 6.32
CA SER A 183 11.85 9.58 7.30
C SER A 183 13.31 9.91 7.63
N ARG A 184 14.01 10.58 6.70
CA ARG A 184 15.39 11.05 6.85
C ARG A 184 15.56 12.10 7.96
N ASP A 185 14.52 12.90 8.21
CA ASP A 185 14.56 14.02 9.16
C ASP A 185 14.02 13.64 10.55
N ALA A 186 13.41 12.46 10.69
CA ALA A 186 12.78 12.01 11.94
C ALA A 186 13.76 11.37 12.94
N GLY A 187 15.07 11.35 12.63
CA GLY A 187 16.14 10.89 13.54
C GLY A 187 16.30 11.69 14.83
N ALA A 188 15.42 12.66 15.10
CA ALA A 188 15.40 13.48 16.32
C ALA A 188 14.08 13.41 17.12
N PHE A 189 13.19 12.43 16.88
CA PHE A 189 12.00 12.27 17.71
C PHE A 189 12.25 11.26 18.83
N THR A 190 12.71 11.81 19.96
CA THR A 190 12.82 11.16 21.27
C THR A 190 11.57 10.38 21.61
N ALA A 191 11.76 9.11 22.00
CA ALA A 191 10.78 8.38 22.78
C ALA A 191 10.36 9.25 23.98
N SER A 192 9.08 9.57 24.05
CA SER A 192 8.42 10.10 25.25
C SER A 192 7.62 8.98 25.89
#